data_AF-A0A0Q8VYP9-F1
#
_entry.id   AF-A0A0Q8VYP9-F1
#
_cell.length_a   1.000
_cell.length_b   1.000
_cell.length_c   1.000
_cell.angle_alpha   90.00
_cell.angle_beta   90.00
_cell.angle_gamma   90.00
#
_symmetry.space_group_name_H-M   'P 1'
#
loop_
_entity.id
_entity.type
_entity.pdbx_description
1 polymer ?
#
loop_
_entity_poly.entity_id
_entity_poly.type
_entity_poly.pdbx_seq_one_letter_code
_entity_poly.pdbx_strand_id
1 'polypeptide(L)'
;MTGPSDSPALPQIPDIVDPELGAFTRAITHLEAGPPLVFDWYVGSADVVGSEVECMVRATEPEEVRQLLSRLKVTVAAFPELGRTATDAVVERLGDGEPSADELEDAAADLKLETIEATADGVVLHFTDTCGEHFLGGYWPAVRLGADHRIIDITVEA
;
A
#
# COMPACT_ATOMS: atom_id res chain seq x y z
N MET A 1 -30.00 -22.62 29.91
CA MET A 1 -29.26 -23.55 29.04
C MET A 1 -28.75 -22.74 27.86
N THR A 2 -27.54 -22.22 27.96
CA THR A 2 -26.82 -21.58 26.86
C THR A 2 -26.31 -22.70 25.94
N GLY A 3 -26.81 -22.76 24.71
CA GLY A 3 -26.36 -23.74 23.72
C GLY A 3 -24.89 -23.53 23.36
N PRO A 4 -24.19 -24.55 22.85
CA PRO A 4 -22.81 -24.38 22.40
C PRO A 4 -22.78 -23.32 21.30
N SER A 5 -21.95 -22.30 21.53
CA SER A 5 -21.64 -21.28 20.53
C SER A 5 -20.74 -21.94 19.47
N ASP A 6 -21.35 -22.63 18.50
CA ASP A 6 -20.65 -23.07 17.30
C ASP A 6 -20.40 -21.84 16.42
N SER A 7 -19.40 -21.05 16.81
CA SER A 7 -18.78 -20.12 15.88
C SER A 7 -18.16 -20.95 14.76
N PRO A 8 -18.55 -20.77 13.49
CA PRO A 8 -17.98 -21.55 12.39
C PRO A 8 -16.48 -21.35 12.37
N ALA A 9 -15.72 -22.46 12.31
CA ALA A 9 -14.28 -22.41 12.17
C ALA A 9 -13.92 -21.63 10.90
N LEU A 10 -13.00 -20.68 11.02
CA LEU A 10 -12.51 -19.92 9.88
C LEU A 10 -11.91 -20.87 8.83
N PRO A 11 -12.09 -20.58 7.52
CA PRO A 11 -11.30 -21.26 6.51
C PRO A 11 -9.81 -21.07 6.83
N GLN A 12 -9.06 -22.16 6.89
CA GLN A 12 -7.61 -22.09 7.01
C GLN A 12 -7.04 -21.61 5.67
N ILE A 13 -6.70 -20.33 5.60
CA ILE A 13 -6.07 -19.72 4.43
C ILE A 13 -4.57 -19.68 4.73
N PRO A 14 -3.74 -20.38 3.93
CA PRO A 14 -2.31 -20.46 4.21
C PRO A 14 -1.64 -19.11 3.96
N ASP A 15 -0.67 -18.79 4.82
CA ASP A 15 0.23 -17.67 4.58
C ASP A 15 1.09 -17.92 3.34
N ILE A 16 1.46 -16.83 2.69
CA ILE A 16 2.36 -16.83 1.54
C ILE A 16 3.67 -16.21 1.99
N VAL A 17 4.72 -17.02 2.00
CA VAL A 17 6.06 -16.58 2.41
C VAL A 17 6.89 -16.26 1.17
N ASP A 18 7.36 -15.03 1.08
CA ASP A 18 8.40 -14.61 0.15
C ASP A 18 9.74 -14.46 0.91
N PRO A 19 10.85 -14.95 0.36
CA PRO A 19 12.15 -14.93 1.05
C PRO A 19 12.74 -13.53 1.26
N GLU A 20 12.29 -12.52 0.51
CA GLU A 20 12.79 -11.15 0.61
C GLU A 20 11.81 -10.25 1.37
N LEU A 21 10.51 -10.40 1.12
CA LEU A 21 9.47 -9.57 1.73
C LEU A 21 8.85 -10.17 3.01
N GLY A 22 9.17 -11.42 3.34
CA GLY A 22 8.61 -12.09 4.51
C GLY A 22 7.23 -12.69 4.27
N ALA A 23 6.43 -12.77 5.34
CA ALA A 23 5.14 -13.47 5.32
C ALA A 23 3.99 -12.51 4.99
N PHE A 24 3.11 -12.96 4.11
CA PHE A 24 1.86 -12.32 3.75
C PHE A 24 0.69 -13.17 4.23
N THR A 25 -0.14 -12.59 5.06
CA THR A 25 -1.30 -13.25 5.67
C THR A 25 -2.58 -12.68 5.09
N ARG A 26 -3.60 -13.52 4.94
CA ARG A 26 -4.92 -13.07 4.50
C ARG A 26 -5.46 -12.05 5.49
N ALA A 27 -5.92 -10.90 5.00
CA ALA A 27 -6.57 -9.93 5.87
C ALA A 27 -7.90 -10.50 6.40
N ILE A 28 -8.04 -10.51 7.72
CA ILE A 28 -9.23 -10.99 8.43
C ILE A 28 -9.53 -10.01 9.57
N THR A 29 -10.75 -9.50 9.62
CA THR A 29 -11.24 -8.67 10.74
C THR A 29 -12.22 -9.46 11.59
N HIS A 30 -11.96 -9.50 12.88
CA HIS A 30 -12.86 -10.07 13.87
C HIS A 30 -13.85 -9.01 14.35
N LEU A 31 -15.14 -9.31 14.22
CA LEU A 31 -16.22 -8.45 14.71
C LEU A 31 -16.58 -8.81 16.14
N GLU A 32 -17.03 -7.84 16.95
CA GLU A 32 -17.51 -8.08 18.31
C GLU A 32 -18.70 -9.05 18.35
N ALA A 33 -19.51 -9.06 17.30
CA ALA A 33 -20.60 -10.01 17.08
C ALA A 33 -20.65 -10.43 15.60
N GLY A 34 -20.78 -11.73 15.37
CA GLY A 34 -20.91 -12.30 14.02
C GLY A 34 -19.64 -13.05 13.55
N PRO A 35 -19.69 -13.62 12.34
CA PRO A 35 -18.53 -14.29 11.75
C PRO A 35 -17.44 -13.26 11.37
N PRO A 36 -16.17 -13.67 11.29
CA PRO A 36 -15.10 -12.77 10.85
C PRO A 36 -15.26 -12.40 9.37
N LEU A 37 -14.83 -11.20 9.01
CA LEU A 37 -14.76 -10.75 7.63
C LEU A 37 -13.41 -11.19 7.05
N VAL A 38 -13.45 -12.00 6.00
CA VAL A 38 -12.27 -12.39 5.23
C VAL A 38 -12.23 -11.52 3.98
N PHE A 39 -11.16 -10.75 3.83
CA PHE A 39 -11.01 -9.84 2.70
C PHE A 39 -10.44 -10.55 1.47
N ASP A 40 -10.40 -9.85 0.33
CA ASP A 40 -9.84 -10.34 -0.94
C ASP A 40 -8.38 -9.92 -1.17
N TRP A 41 -7.66 -9.60 -0.11
CA TRP A 41 -6.24 -9.24 -0.15
C TRP A 41 -5.43 -9.91 0.96
N TYR A 42 -4.12 -9.95 0.74
CA TYR A 42 -3.12 -10.30 1.74
C TYR A 42 -2.39 -9.05 2.22
N VAL A 43 -1.94 -9.06 3.46
CA VAL A 43 -1.14 -8.00 4.08
C VAL A 43 0.18 -8.55 4.60
N GLY A 44 1.22 -7.74 4.51
CA GLY A 44 2.55 -7.96 5.07
C GLY A 44 3.22 -6.61 5.32
N SER A 45 4.48 -6.62 5.76
CA SER A 45 5.30 -5.41 5.86
C SER A 45 6.65 -5.61 5.20
N ALA A 46 7.22 -4.53 4.69
CA ALA A 46 8.57 -4.52 4.11
C ALA A 46 9.37 -3.33 4.62
N ASP A 47 10.68 -3.49 4.76
CA ASP A 47 11.59 -2.36 4.97
C ASP A 47 11.80 -1.62 3.65
N VAL A 48 11.46 -0.34 3.64
CA VAL A 48 11.63 0.56 2.51
C VAL A 48 12.44 1.76 2.99
N VAL A 49 13.73 1.80 2.62
CA VAL A 49 14.65 2.87 2.99
C VAL A 49 14.73 3.06 4.52
N GLY A 50 14.71 1.96 5.28
CA GLY A 50 14.79 1.98 6.74
C GLY A 50 13.48 2.28 7.47
N SER A 51 12.36 2.35 6.74
CA SER A 51 11.02 2.49 7.30
C SER A 51 10.21 1.22 7.07
N GLU A 52 9.48 0.76 8.07
CA GLU A 52 8.51 -0.33 7.89
C GLU A 52 7.26 0.21 7.18
N VAL A 53 6.94 -0.36 6.02
CA VAL A 53 5.84 0.05 5.15
C VAL A 53 4.86 -1.11 5.00
N GLU A 54 3.56 -0.81 5.11
CA GLU A 54 2.52 -1.82 4.90
C GLU A 54 2.47 -2.22 3.42
N CYS A 55 2.38 -3.52 3.17
CA CYS A 55 2.27 -4.08 1.84
C CYS A 55 0.95 -4.81 1.71
N MET A 56 0.12 -4.37 0.76
CA MET A 56 -1.16 -5.01 0.45
C MET A 56 -1.12 -5.66 -0.93
N VAL A 57 -1.61 -6.89 -1.05
CA VAL A 57 -1.69 -7.62 -2.31
C VAL A 57 -3.14 -8.00 -2.60
N ARG A 58 -3.77 -7.32 -3.56
CA ARG A 58 -5.16 -7.59 -3.95
C ARG A 58 -5.25 -8.81 -4.88
N ALA A 59 -5.32 -9.98 -4.27
CA ALA A 59 -5.59 -11.24 -4.94
C ALA A 59 -6.11 -12.30 -3.95
N THR A 60 -6.81 -13.30 -4.48
CA THR A 60 -7.29 -14.45 -3.70
C THR A 60 -6.50 -15.72 -3.95
N GLU A 61 -6.06 -15.91 -5.19
CA GLU A 61 -5.36 -17.12 -5.59
C GLU A 61 -3.88 -17.05 -5.21
N PRO A 62 -3.31 -18.08 -4.53
CA PRO A 62 -1.92 -18.04 -4.09
C PRO A 62 -0.91 -17.81 -5.21
N GLU A 63 -1.21 -18.29 -6.42
CA GLU A 63 -0.33 -18.09 -7.57
C GLU A 63 -0.35 -16.63 -8.06
N GLU A 64 -1.51 -15.99 -8.07
CA GLU A 64 -1.64 -14.59 -8.41
C GLU A 64 -0.93 -13.71 -7.36
N VAL A 65 -1.08 -14.03 -6.07
CA VAL A 65 -0.37 -13.33 -5.00
C VAL A 65 1.15 -13.42 -5.22
N ARG A 66 1.71 -14.58 -5.56
CA ARG A 66 3.17 -14.71 -5.85
C ARG A 66 3.62 -13.86 -7.02
N GLN A 67 2.80 -13.73 -8.07
CA GLN A 67 3.10 -12.85 -9.20
C GLN A 67 3.11 -11.38 -8.78
N LEU A 68 2.14 -10.97 -7.96
CA LEU A 68 2.07 -9.60 -7.43
C LEU A 68 3.18 -9.29 -6.43
N LEU A 69 3.60 -10.25 -5.60
CA LEU A 69 4.77 -10.11 -4.73
C LEU A 69 6.03 -9.82 -5.52
N SER A 70 6.20 -10.44 -6.70
CA SER A 70 7.33 -10.14 -7.58
C SER A 70 7.33 -8.68 -8.06
N ARG A 71 6.16 -8.08 -8.30
CA ARG A 71 6.03 -6.66 -8.65
C ARG A 71 6.37 -5.77 -7.45
N LEU A 72 5.87 -6.14 -6.27
CA LEU A 72 6.12 -5.41 -5.03
C LEU A 72 7.61 -5.38 -4.69
N LYS A 73 8.34 -6.48 -4.88
CA LYS A 73 9.80 -6.53 -4.71
C LYS A 73 10.53 -5.54 -5.58
N VAL A 74 10.17 -5.48 -6.87
CA VAL A 74 10.79 -4.52 -7.80
C VAL A 74 10.49 -3.09 -7.36
N THR A 75 9.26 -2.80 -6.93
CA THR A 75 8.88 -1.46 -6.42
C THR A 75 9.67 -1.09 -5.17
N VAL A 76 9.74 -1.99 -4.18
CA VAL A 76 10.50 -1.77 -2.93
C VAL A 76 11.97 -1.50 -3.22
N ALA A 77 12.58 -2.32 -4.09
CA ALA A 77 13.99 -2.14 -4.48
C ALA A 77 14.25 -0.84 -5.25
N ALA A 78 13.29 -0.39 -6.07
CA ALA A 78 13.38 0.85 -6.84
C ALA A 78 12.99 2.11 -6.04
N PHE A 79 12.38 1.96 -4.86
CA PHE A 79 11.85 3.08 -4.09
C PHE A 79 12.88 4.17 -3.74
N PRO A 80 14.17 3.89 -3.45
CA PRO A 80 15.15 4.95 -3.21
C PRO A 80 15.25 5.98 -4.36
N GLU A 81 15.05 5.54 -5.60
CA GLU A 81 15.06 6.41 -6.78
C GLU A 81 13.64 6.92 -7.10
N LEU A 82 12.63 6.05 -6.98
CA LEU A 82 11.25 6.36 -7.31
C LEU A 82 10.60 7.33 -6.32
N GLY A 83 10.98 7.31 -5.04
CA GLY A 83 10.36 8.10 -3.99
C GLY A 83 10.35 9.59 -4.32
N ARG A 84 11.49 10.13 -4.76
CA ARG A 84 11.56 11.54 -5.18
C ARG A 84 10.70 11.83 -6.40
N THR A 85 10.77 10.96 -7.41
CA THR A 85 9.94 11.12 -8.62
C THR A 85 8.44 11.08 -8.29
N ALA A 86 8.03 10.24 -7.33
CA ALA A 86 6.66 10.13 -6.89
C ALA A 86 6.18 11.38 -6.13
N THR A 87 6.96 11.88 -5.17
CA THR A 87 6.60 13.09 -4.42
C THR A 87 6.58 14.33 -5.30
N ASP A 88 7.55 14.47 -6.22
CA ASP A 88 7.58 15.60 -7.15
C ASP A 88 6.36 15.59 -8.06
N ALA A 89 6.02 14.42 -8.60
CA ALA A 89 4.85 14.29 -9.46
C ALA A 89 3.54 14.59 -8.71
N VAL A 90 3.45 14.26 -7.41
CA VAL A 90 2.30 14.64 -6.57
C VAL A 90 2.13 16.15 -6.51
N VAL A 91 3.21 16.89 -6.23
CA VAL A 91 3.18 18.35 -6.18
C VAL A 91 2.86 18.95 -7.54
N GLU A 92 3.54 18.51 -8.61
CA GLU A 92 3.31 18.99 -9.98
C GLU A 92 1.86 18.78 -10.43
N ARG A 93 1.23 17.68 -10.00
CA ARG A 93 -0.11 17.30 -10.45
C ARG A 93 -1.24 17.88 -9.62
N LEU A 94 -1.02 18.09 -8.33
CA LEU A 94 -2.06 18.49 -7.36
C LEU A 94 -1.87 19.91 -6.82
N GLY A 95 -0.69 20.50 -6.98
CA GLY A 95 -0.38 21.86 -6.58
C GLY A 95 -0.94 22.92 -7.53
N ASP A 96 -0.90 24.18 -7.07
CA ASP A 96 -1.36 25.34 -7.83
C ASP A 96 -0.21 25.96 -8.65
N GLY A 97 -0.04 25.49 -9.89
CA GLY A 97 0.94 26.05 -10.83
C GLY A 97 2.27 25.30 -10.88
N GLU A 98 3.30 25.98 -11.37
CA GLU A 98 4.65 25.40 -11.47
C GLU A 98 5.30 25.40 -10.08
N PRO A 99 5.69 24.23 -9.53
CA PRO A 99 6.28 24.16 -8.21
C PRO A 99 7.69 24.78 -8.19
N SER A 100 7.98 25.48 -7.11
CA SER A 100 9.32 25.91 -6.75
C SER A 100 10.17 24.74 -6.25
N ALA A 101 11.49 24.92 -6.28
CA ALA A 101 12.41 23.90 -5.75
C ALA A 101 12.19 23.63 -4.25
N ASP A 102 11.84 24.66 -3.47
CA ASP A 102 11.58 24.52 -2.04
C ASP A 102 10.30 23.70 -1.79
N GLU A 103 9.23 23.91 -2.58
CA GLU A 103 8.01 23.10 -2.49
C GLU A 103 8.25 21.62 -2.80
N LEU A 104 9.13 21.31 -3.77
CA LEU A 104 9.51 19.92 -4.07
C LEU A 104 10.34 19.29 -2.94
N GLU A 105 11.24 20.06 -2.31
CA GLU A 105 11.99 19.57 -1.15
C GLU A 105 11.09 19.34 0.06
N ASP A 106 10.19 20.27 0.36
CA ASP A 106 9.24 20.16 1.47
C ASP A 106 8.35 18.94 1.27
N ALA A 107 7.80 18.73 0.07
CA ALA A 107 7.00 17.55 -0.22
C ALA A 107 7.79 16.23 -0.10
N ALA A 108 9.04 16.18 -0.56
CA ALA A 108 9.88 14.99 -0.39
C ALA A 108 10.21 14.72 1.10
N ALA A 109 10.26 15.77 1.92
CA ALA A 109 10.46 15.66 3.35
C ALA A 109 9.18 15.26 4.10
N ASP A 110 8.01 15.73 3.69
CA ASP A 110 6.76 15.60 4.44
C ASP A 110 5.89 14.41 3.99
N LEU A 111 5.93 14.05 2.71
CA LEU A 111 5.18 12.92 2.16
C LEU A 111 5.94 11.62 2.42
N LYS A 112 5.41 10.78 3.31
CA LYS A 112 6.00 9.48 3.66
C LYS A 112 5.19 8.34 3.10
N LEU A 113 5.88 7.41 2.44
CA LEU A 113 5.24 6.19 1.97
C LEU A 113 4.72 5.40 3.19
N GLU A 114 3.42 5.11 3.18
CA GLU A 114 2.74 4.40 4.25
C GLU A 114 2.32 2.99 3.79
N THR A 115 1.80 2.89 2.57
CA THR A 115 1.33 1.61 2.00
C THR A 115 1.78 1.44 0.55
N ILE A 116 2.20 0.23 0.20
CA ILE A 116 2.36 -0.23 -1.19
C ILE A 116 1.26 -1.25 -1.48
N GLU A 117 0.35 -0.92 -2.39
CA GLU A 117 -0.71 -1.81 -2.85
C GLU A 117 -0.35 -2.42 -4.21
N ALA A 118 -0.24 -3.74 -4.32
CA ALA A 118 -0.09 -4.46 -5.58
C ALA A 118 -1.44 -5.00 -6.05
N THR A 119 -1.79 -4.72 -7.31
CA THR A 119 -3.01 -5.18 -7.97
C THR A 119 -2.69 -5.78 -9.34
N ALA A 120 -3.69 -6.41 -9.97
CA ALA A 120 -3.56 -6.92 -11.35
C ALA A 120 -3.13 -5.83 -12.35
N ASP A 121 -3.58 -4.58 -12.14
CA ASP A 121 -3.36 -3.45 -13.05
C ASP A 121 -2.02 -2.75 -12.82
N GLY A 122 -1.41 -2.90 -11.63
CA GLY A 122 -0.15 -2.22 -11.31
C GLY A 122 0.16 -2.18 -9.82
N VAL A 123 0.84 -1.12 -9.41
CA VAL A 123 1.16 -0.84 -8.00
C VAL A 123 0.70 0.56 -7.65
N VAL A 124 0.17 0.75 -6.45
CA VAL A 124 -0.21 2.05 -5.90
C VAL A 124 0.65 2.35 -4.69
N LEU A 125 1.24 3.55 -4.67
CA LEU A 125 2.01 4.06 -3.55
C LEU A 125 1.12 5.06 -2.80
N HIS A 126 0.77 4.75 -1.56
CA HIS A 126 0.00 5.64 -0.70
C HIS A 126 0.96 6.40 0.21
N PHE A 127 0.87 7.72 0.17
CA PHE A 127 1.71 8.59 0.98
C PHE A 127 0.87 9.27 2.04
N THR A 128 1.41 9.39 3.24
CA THR A 128 0.85 10.18 4.32
C THR A 128 1.52 11.54 4.36
N ASP A 129 0.74 12.59 4.55
CA ASP A 129 1.25 13.94 4.81
C ASP A 129 1.53 14.09 6.30
N THR A 130 2.81 14.15 6.66
CA THR A 130 3.24 14.20 8.06
C THR A 130 3.22 15.59 8.67
N CYS A 131 3.20 16.66 7.86
CA CYS A 131 3.08 18.03 8.37
C CYS A 131 1.61 18.48 8.44
N GLY A 132 0.73 17.84 7.65
CA GLY A 132 -0.71 18.14 7.60
C GLY A 132 -1.04 19.47 6.93
N GLU A 133 -0.07 20.03 6.20
CA GLU A 133 -0.21 21.30 5.48
C GLU A 133 -0.46 21.10 3.98
N HIS A 134 -0.13 19.93 3.43
CA HIS A 134 -0.31 19.61 2.01
C HIS A 134 -1.71 19.07 1.71
N PHE A 135 -2.28 18.27 2.62
CA PHE A 135 -3.60 17.65 2.44
C PHE A 135 -4.54 17.88 3.63
N LEU A 136 -5.83 17.98 3.33
CA LEU A 136 -6.86 18.00 4.38
C LEU A 136 -6.84 16.68 5.15
N GLY A 137 -7.06 16.75 6.47
CA GLY A 137 -7.10 15.55 7.31
C GLY A 137 -8.09 14.50 6.80
N GLY A 138 -7.61 13.27 6.68
CA GLY A 138 -8.37 12.15 6.11
C GLY A 138 -8.27 12.03 4.59
N TYR A 139 -7.49 12.88 3.92
CA TYR A 139 -7.14 12.73 2.51
C TYR A 139 -5.66 12.41 2.36
N TRP A 140 -5.32 11.53 1.44
CA TRP A 140 -3.92 11.18 1.14
C TRP A 140 -3.67 11.07 -0.36
N PRO A 141 -2.49 11.49 -0.85
CA PRO A 141 -2.12 11.28 -2.24
C PRO A 141 -1.72 9.83 -2.49
N ALA A 142 -2.09 9.33 -3.67
CA ALA A 142 -1.75 8.01 -4.15
C ALA A 142 -1.14 8.10 -5.56
N VAL A 143 0.01 7.45 -5.76
CA VAL A 143 0.71 7.40 -7.05
C VAL A 143 0.55 6.02 -7.66
N ARG A 144 -0.05 5.95 -8.85
CA ARG A 144 -0.26 4.69 -9.58
C ARG A 144 0.90 4.44 -10.53
N LEU A 145 1.48 3.26 -10.42
CA LEU A 145 2.53 2.74 -11.29
C LEU A 145 1.93 1.69 -12.23
N GLY A 146 2.26 1.80 -13.52
CA GLY A 146 1.97 0.76 -14.50
C GLY A 146 2.81 -0.51 -14.28
N ALA A 147 2.58 -1.51 -15.14
CA ALA A 147 3.35 -2.77 -15.09
C ALA A 147 4.85 -2.62 -15.40
N ASP A 148 5.27 -1.49 -15.96
CA ASP A 148 6.67 -1.11 -16.21
C ASP A 148 7.25 -0.19 -15.11
N HIS A 149 6.55 -0.08 -13.97
CA HIS A 149 6.92 0.74 -12.81
C HIS A 149 7.02 2.24 -13.09
N ARG A 150 6.44 2.71 -14.20
CA ARG A 150 6.31 4.15 -14.48
C ARG A 150 5.03 4.71 -13.88
N ILE A 151 5.09 5.97 -13.44
CA ILE A 151 3.92 6.71 -12.98
C ILE A 151 2.94 6.85 -14.16
N ILE A 152 1.70 6.41 -13.97
CA ILE A 152 0.62 6.50 -14.95
C ILE A 152 -0.51 7.40 -14.50
N ASP A 153 -0.69 7.57 -13.19
CA ASP A 153 -1.75 8.43 -12.64
C ASP A 153 -1.43 8.82 -11.19
N ILE A 154 -2.06 9.91 -10.74
CA ILE A 154 -1.94 10.44 -9.38
C ILE A 154 -3.33 10.88 -8.92
N THR A 155 -3.74 10.35 -7.77
CA THR A 155 -5.07 10.58 -7.20
C THR A 155 -4.99 11.05 -5.76
N VAL A 156 -6.08 11.65 -5.28
CA VAL A 156 -6.30 11.88 -3.85
C VAL A 156 -7.42 10.95 -3.39
N GLU A 157 -7.19 10.25 -2.29
CA GLU A 157 -8.11 9.27 -1.71
C GLU A 157 -8.56 9.72 -0.31
N ALA A 158 -9.64 9.12 0.22
CA ALA A 158 -10.26 9.45 1.51
C ALA A 158 -10.99 8.24 2.13
#